data_AF-A0A177AK48-F1
#
_entry.id   AF-A0A177AK48-F1
#
_cell.length_a   1.000
_cell.length_b   1.000
_cell.length_c   1.000
_cell.angle_alpha   90.00
_cell.angle_beta   90.00
_cell.angle_gamma   90.00
#
_symmetry.space_group_name_H-M   'P 1'
#
loop_
_entity.id
_entity.type
_entity.pdbx_description
1 polymer ?
#
loop_
_entity_poly.entity_id
_entity_poly.type
_entity_poly.pdbx_seq_one_letter_code
_entity_poly.pdbx_strand_id
1 'polypeptide(L)'
;MNICLSTSDPPMPPSQEGVVCGPQKPGTKQPTDATKLADLNPCALNTCCDIWGQCCITAEFCTGTGTGNPGTAKPGTNGCISNCGTKMCLVTGPSGFAQQAGKLDSRLQYIQ
;
A
#
# COMPACT_ATOMS: atom_id res chain seq x y z
N MET A 1 -29.41 12.19 -14.82
CA MET A 1 -28.47 11.26 -15.50
C MET A 1 -28.27 10.10 -14.56
N ASN A 2 -28.86 8.96 -14.87
CA ASN A 2 -28.86 7.80 -14.00
C ASN A 2 -27.97 6.77 -14.70
N ILE A 3 -26.76 6.59 -14.19
CA ILE A 3 -25.86 5.54 -14.65
C ILE A 3 -26.26 4.29 -13.88
N CYS A 4 -26.88 3.33 -14.57
CA CYS A 4 -27.09 2.00 -14.03
C CYS A 4 -25.74 1.27 -14.07
N LEU A 5 -25.09 1.09 -12.92
CA LEU A 5 -23.94 0.20 -12.80
C LEU A 5 -24.46 -1.24 -12.75
N SER A 6 -24.04 -2.06 -13.70
CA SER A 6 -24.23 -3.51 -13.66
C SER A 6 -23.51 -4.10 -12.44
N THR A 7 -24.10 -5.12 -11.82
CA THR A 7 -23.59 -5.83 -10.62
C THR A 7 -22.37 -6.72 -10.88
N SER A 8 -21.77 -6.64 -12.06
CA SER A 8 -20.58 -7.40 -12.44
C SER A 8 -19.31 -6.82 -11.78
N ASP A 9 -18.38 -7.68 -11.38
CA ASP A 9 -17.08 -7.26 -10.88
C ASP A 9 -16.30 -6.48 -11.94
N PRO A 10 -15.60 -5.39 -11.56
CA PRO A 10 -14.78 -4.64 -12.48
C PRO A 10 -13.68 -5.54 -13.08
N PRO A 11 -13.37 -5.37 -14.39
CA PRO A 11 -12.29 -6.11 -15.01
C PRO A 11 -10.95 -5.79 -14.33
N MET A 12 -10.06 -6.78 -14.26
CA MET A 12 -8.71 -6.57 -13.72
C MET A 12 -7.94 -5.57 -14.58
N PRO A 13 -7.09 -4.71 -13.96
CA PRO A 13 -6.19 -3.85 -14.71
C PRO A 13 -5.22 -4.69 -15.57
N PRO A 14 -4.73 -4.14 -16.70
CA PRO A 14 -3.80 -4.84 -17.56
C PRO A 14 -2.50 -5.14 -16.80
N SER A 15 -1.94 -6.32 -17.04
CA SER A 15 -0.66 -6.68 -16.45
C SER A 15 0.46 -5.80 -17.00
N GLN A 16 1.40 -5.44 -16.13
CA GLN A 16 2.58 -4.64 -16.46
C GLN A 16 3.85 -5.43 -16.17
N GLU A 17 4.78 -5.42 -17.12
CA GLU A 17 6.11 -6.00 -16.91
C GLU A 17 6.90 -5.18 -15.86
N GLY A 18 7.75 -5.85 -15.08
CA GLY A 18 8.54 -5.21 -14.02
C GLY A 18 7.79 -4.91 -12.72
N VAL A 19 6.49 -5.20 -12.64
CA VAL A 19 5.69 -5.12 -11.41
C VAL A 19 5.86 -6.39 -10.56
N VAL A 20 6.10 -6.22 -9.26
CA VAL A 20 6.37 -7.33 -8.33
C VAL A 20 5.28 -7.56 -7.29
N CYS A 21 4.42 -6.57 -7.02
CA CYS A 21 3.29 -6.65 -6.09
C CYS A 21 2.00 -6.04 -6.66
N GLY A 22 0.87 -6.28 -6.01
CA GLY A 22 -0.41 -5.69 -6.39
C GLY A 22 -1.13 -6.38 -7.56
N PRO A 23 -2.23 -5.80 -8.06
CA PRO A 23 -3.13 -6.44 -9.03
C PRO A 23 -2.57 -6.51 -10.45
N GLN A 24 -1.56 -5.70 -10.80
CA GLN A 24 -0.97 -5.63 -12.15
C GLN A 24 0.20 -6.61 -12.36
N LYS A 25 0.61 -7.33 -11.30
CA LYS A 25 1.69 -8.31 -11.37
C LYS A 25 1.38 -9.38 -12.44
N PRO A 26 2.33 -9.73 -13.32
CA PRO A 26 2.14 -10.79 -14.31
C PRO A 26 1.66 -12.10 -13.72
N GLY A 27 0.63 -12.68 -14.35
CA GLY A 27 -0.01 -13.92 -13.91
C GLY A 27 -1.10 -13.77 -12.84
N THR A 28 -1.44 -12.55 -12.42
CA THR A 28 -2.54 -12.32 -11.47
C THR A 28 -3.88 -12.69 -12.08
N LYS A 29 -4.66 -13.50 -11.36
CA LYS A 29 -6.02 -13.88 -11.74
C LYS A 29 -7.04 -12.96 -11.06
N GLN A 30 -8.19 -12.79 -11.70
CA GLN A 30 -9.30 -12.06 -11.11
C GLN A 30 -9.77 -12.79 -9.84
N PRO A 31 -9.90 -12.10 -8.69
CA PRO A 31 -10.37 -12.72 -7.46
C PRO A 31 -11.84 -13.13 -7.57
N THR A 32 -12.21 -14.24 -6.93
CA THR A 32 -13.58 -14.79 -6.95
C THR A 32 -14.42 -14.43 -5.71
N ASP A 33 -13.78 -14.04 -4.61
CA ASP A 33 -14.42 -13.96 -3.28
C ASP A 33 -14.44 -12.54 -2.69
N ALA A 34 -14.70 -11.52 -3.53
CA ALA A 34 -14.69 -10.12 -3.14
C ALA A 34 -13.37 -9.64 -2.47
N THR A 35 -12.26 -10.34 -2.74
CA THR A 35 -10.92 -9.94 -2.26
C THR A 35 -10.60 -8.55 -2.79
N LYS A 36 -10.15 -7.64 -1.91
CA LYS A 36 -9.77 -6.30 -2.34
C LYS A 36 -8.57 -6.42 -3.27
N LEU A 37 -8.56 -5.62 -4.34
CA LEU A 37 -7.42 -5.56 -5.26
C LEU A 37 -6.10 -5.20 -4.55
N ALA A 38 -6.21 -4.46 -3.43
CA ALA A 38 -5.09 -4.10 -2.59
C ALA A 38 -4.44 -5.29 -1.84
N ASP A 39 -5.16 -6.41 -1.68
CA ASP A 39 -4.66 -7.59 -0.98
C ASP A 39 -4.02 -8.61 -1.94
N LEU A 40 -4.03 -8.34 -3.25
CA LEU A 40 -3.46 -9.22 -4.26
C LEU A 40 -1.93 -9.07 -4.35
N ASN A 41 -1.24 -10.22 -4.37
CA ASN A 41 0.22 -10.31 -4.47
C ASN A 41 0.97 -9.41 -3.47
N PRO A 42 0.85 -9.67 -2.16
CA PRO A 42 1.60 -8.93 -1.15
C PRO A 42 3.11 -9.13 -1.32
N CYS A 43 3.89 -8.17 -0.83
CA CYS A 43 5.34 -8.29 -0.78
C CYS A 43 5.79 -9.36 0.22
N ALA A 44 6.84 -10.12 -0.11
CA ALA A 44 7.26 -11.31 0.63
C ALA A 44 7.60 -11.09 2.12
N LEU A 45 8.06 -9.89 2.51
CA LEU A 45 8.41 -9.55 3.90
C LEU A 45 7.38 -8.59 4.54
N ASN A 46 6.13 -8.59 4.05
CA ASN A 46 5.10 -7.62 4.45
C ASN A 46 5.58 -6.16 4.33
N THR A 47 6.47 -5.88 3.37
CA THR A 47 6.87 -4.52 3.04
C THR A 47 5.74 -3.80 2.32
N CYS A 48 5.83 -2.48 2.24
CA CYS A 48 4.84 -1.65 1.56
C CYS A 48 4.87 -1.91 0.06
N CYS A 49 3.69 -2.00 -0.55
CA CYS A 49 3.50 -2.04 -2.00
C CYS A 49 3.01 -0.66 -2.45
N ASP A 50 3.74 0.02 -3.33
CA ASP A 50 3.33 1.32 -3.87
C ASP A 50 2.37 1.18 -5.06
N ILE A 51 1.89 2.32 -5.60
CA ILE A 51 0.96 2.29 -6.74
C ILE A 51 1.59 1.75 -8.03
N TRP A 52 2.92 1.77 -8.10
CA TRP A 52 3.71 1.28 -9.24
C TRP A 52 4.01 -0.21 -9.12
N GLY A 53 3.49 -0.88 -8.09
CA GLY A 53 3.64 -2.31 -7.89
C GLY A 53 5.06 -2.71 -7.48
N GLN A 54 5.74 -1.83 -6.75
CA GLN A 54 7.09 -2.03 -6.20
C GLN A 54 7.05 -2.20 -4.68
N CYS A 55 7.97 -3.03 -4.19
CA CYS A 55 8.09 -3.34 -2.76
C CYS A 55 9.21 -2.54 -2.11
N CYS A 56 8.91 -1.74 -1.08
CA CYS A 56 9.90 -1.04 -0.27
C CYS A 56 9.42 -0.79 1.17
N ILE A 57 10.30 -0.30 2.04
CA ILE A 57 10.01 0.02 3.45
C ILE A 57 10.18 1.52 3.78
N THR A 58 10.55 2.33 2.79
CA THR A 58 10.78 3.76 3.00
C THR A 58 9.46 4.52 3.09
N ALA A 59 9.50 5.70 3.71
CA ALA A 59 8.31 6.53 3.89
C ALA A 59 7.61 6.87 2.56
N GLU A 60 8.36 7.03 1.47
CA GLU A 60 7.80 7.35 0.15
C GLU A 60 6.86 6.26 -0.39
N PHE A 61 7.13 4.99 -0.09
CA PHE A 61 6.35 3.83 -0.54
C PHE A 61 5.29 3.42 0.49
N CYS A 62 5.54 3.74 1.76
CA CYS A 62 4.66 3.36 2.87
C CYS A 62 3.62 4.43 3.23
N THR A 63 3.79 5.67 2.77
CA THR A 63 2.83 6.73 3.09
C THR A 63 1.57 6.58 2.24
N GLY A 64 0.43 6.42 2.92
CA GLY A 64 -0.88 6.34 2.29
C GLY A 64 -1.31 7.68 1.73
N THR A 65 -0.92 7.97 0.48
CA THR A 65 -1.38 9.14 -0.29
C THR A 65 -2.37 8.76 -1.39
N GLY A 66 -2.94 7.55 -1.32
CA GLY A 66 -3.94 7.06 -2.25
C GLY A 66 -5.17 7.96 -2.31
N THR A 67 -5.78 8.07 -3.49
CA THR A 67 -7.00 8.88 -3.70
C THR A 67 -8.29 8.10 -3.49
N GLY A 68 -8.20 6.87 -3.00
CA GLY A 68 -9.34 5.98 -2.72
C GLY A 68 -9.59 4.93 -3.81
N ASN A 69 -9.16 5.21 -5.05
CA ASN A 69 -9.10 4.23 -6.12
C ASN A 69 -7.79 3.42 -6.06
N PRO A 70 -7.85 2.09 -6.30
CA PRO A 70 -6.65 1.25 -6.36
C PRO A 70 -5.70 1.72 -7.47
N GLY A 71 -4.40 1.79 -7.18
CA GLY A 71 -3.37 2.13 -8.17
C GLY A 71 -3.25 3.63 -8.49
N THR A 72 -3.79 4.52 -7.65
CA THR A 72 -3.61 5.97 -7.81
C THR A 72 -3.18 6.63 -6.50
N ALA A 73 -2.39 7.69 -6.63
CA ALA A 73 -1.93 8.50 -5.51
C ALA A 73 -2.02 10.00 -5.83
N LYS A 74 -1.84 10.83 -4.81
CA LYS A 74 -1.67 12.27 -4.97
C LYS A 74 -0.48 12.57 -5.90
N PRO A 75 -0.54 13.65 -6.71
CA PRO A 75 0.56 14.07 -7.55
C PRO A 75 1.87 14.21 -6.76
N GLY A 76 2.98 13.74 -7.34
CA GLY A 76 4.30 13.79 -6.72
C GLY A 76 4.53 12.79 -5.59
N THR A 77 3.68 11.76 -5.46
CA THR A 77 3.85 10.71 -4.44
C THR A 77 3.67 9.33 -5.06
N ASN A 78 4.39 8.33 -4.54
CA ASN A 78 4.23 6.94 -4.98
C ASN A 78 2.98 6.30 -4.36
N GLY A 79 2.52 6.83 -3.23
CA GLY A 79 1.41 6.26 -2.49
C GLY A 79 1.66 4.82 -2.03
N CYS A 80 0.62 4.24 -1.43
CA CYS A 80 0.69 2.89 -0.90
C CYS A 80 -0.63 2.17 -1.16
N ILE A 81 -0.52 0.99 -1.76
CA ILE A 81 -1.62 0.05 -2.00
C ILE A 81 -1.80 -0.86 -0.78
N SER A 82 -0.73 -1.46 -0.27
CA SER A 82 -0.77 -2.55 0.71
C SER A 82 0.35 -2.43 1.75
N ASN A 83 0.12 -2.95 2.97
CA ASN A 83 1.04 -2.86 4.12
C ASN A 83 1.45 -1.42 4.46
N CYS A 84 0.52 -0.48 4.34
CA CYS A 84 0.80 0.94 4.49
C CYS A 84 1.10 1.35 5.92
N GLY A 85 1.91 2.40 6.04
CA GLY A 85 2.39 2.94 7.29
C GLY A 85 3.79 2.43 7.65
N THR A 86 4.58 3.30 8.25
CA THR A 86 5.91 2.97 8.79
C THR A 86 5.84 2.58 10.27
N LYS A 87 4.65 2.19 10.74
CA LYS A 87 4.45 1.73 12.13
C LYS A 87 5.06 0.35 12.29
N MET A 88 6.38 0.32 12.40
CA MET A 88 7.14 -0.84 12.80
C MET A 88 6.72 -1.25 14.22
N CYS A 89 6.19 -2.46 14.37
CA CYS A 89 5.95 -3.05 15.68
C CYS A 89 7.30 -3.16 16.40
N LEU A 90 7.49 -2.37 17.45
CA LEU A 90 8.55 -2.61 18.40
C LEU A 90 8.27 -3.98 19.03
N VAL A 91 9.08 -4.98 18.72
CA VAL A 91 9.21 -6.13 19.63
C VAL A 91 9.79 -5.55 20.91
N THR A 92 9.03 -5.59 22.00
CA THR A 92 9.57 -5.38 23.34
C THR A 92 10.43 -6.58 23.70
N GLY A 93 11.58 -6.72 23.03
CA GLY A 93 12.66 -7.63 23.42
C GLY A 93 13.58 -6.95 24.44
N PRO A 94 14.45 -7.71 25.14
CA PRO A 94 15.30 -7.16 26.19
C PRO A 94 16.14 -6.01 25.63
N SER A 95 16.14 -4.90 26.36
CA SER A 95 16.81 -3.64 26.09
C SER A 95 18.22 -3.83 25.51
N GLY A 96 18.38 -3.66 24.20
CA GLY A 96 19.68 -3.82 23.56
C GLY A 96 19.77 -3.35 22.11
N PHE A 97 18.66 -3.32 21.36
CA PHE A 97 18.67 -2.88 19.96
C PHE A 97 17.56 -1.85 19.72
N ALA A 98 17.77 -0.64 20.24
CA ALA A 98 16.93 0.50 19.89
C ALA A 98 17.35 1.00 18.50
N GLN A 99 16.58 0.67 17.46
CA GLN A 99 16.64 1.44 16.22
C GLN A 99 15.79 2.71 16.41
N GLN A 100 16.37 3.84 16.02
CA GLN A 100 15.86 5.17 16.33
C GLN A 100 14.62 5.47 15.47
N ALA A 101 13.44 5.22 16.03
CA ALA A 101 12.17 5.62 15.42
C ALA A 101 11.94 7.11 15.65
N GLY A 102 12.26 7.94 14.65
CA GLY A 102 11.82 9.33 14.60
C GLY A 102 10.30 9.40 14.53
N LYS A 103 9.68 9.82 15.63
CA LYS A 103 8.25 10.06 15.76
C LYS A 103 7.86 11.30 14.93
N LEU A 104 7.42 11.13 13.68
CA LEU A 104 6.68 12.18 12.97
C LEU A 104 5.18 11.94 13.22
N ASP A 105 4.79 12.21 14.45
CA ASP A 105 3.40 12.43 14.85
C ASP A 105 3.05 13.90 14.55
N SER A 106 1.92 14.09 13.87
CA SER A 106 1.37 15.38 13.44
C SER A 106 0.79 16.24 14.59
N ARG A 107 1.32 16.13 15.81
CA ARG A 107 0.87 16.89 16.99
C ARG A 107 2.04 17.50 17.77
N LEU A 108 3.00 18.09 17.06
CA LEU A 108 3.73 19.26 17.57
C LEU A 108 2.78 20.47 17.66
N GLN A 109 1.79 20.35 18.55
CA GLN A 109 1.23 21.47 19.27
C GLN A 109 1.35 21.11 20.74
N TYR A 110 2.16 21.92 21.44
CA TYR A 110 2.20 22.04 22.88
C TYR A 110 3.12 21.07 23.62
N ILE A 111 4.44 21.31 23.57
CA ILE A 111 5.24 21.63 24.78
C ILE A 111 6.46 22.47 24.35
N GLN A 112 6.62 23.63 25.01
CA GLN A 112 7.54 24.76 24.75
C GLN A 112 7.04 25.75 23.69
#